data_AF-A0AAD8N839-F1
#
_entry.id   AF-A0AAD8N839-F1
#
_cell.length_a   1.000
_cell.length_b   1.000
_cell.length_c   1.000
_cell.angle_alpha   90.00
_cell.angle_beta   90.00
_cell.angle_gamma   90.00
#
_symmetry.space_group_name_H-M   'P 1'
#
loop_
_entity.id
_entity.type
_entity.pdbx_description
1 polymer ?
#
loop_
_entity_poly.entity_id
_entity_poly.type
_entity_poly.pdbx_seq_one_letter_code
_entity_poly.pdbx_strand_id
1 'polypeptide(L)'
;MSLIGRLSFDYVNTLITSDIDDLEHQRVSIEERRESLRKLEKQDLRAQMKLSMYASVTNVIPKLDEQQSAISGHIVEREKKVVQNFEFDPLKMSPYDTCNRMWKMINL
;
A
#
# COMPACT_ATOMS: atom_id res chain seq x y z
N MET A 1 -30.87 39.25 -38.06
CA MET A 1 -31.08 38.68 -36.70
C MET A 1 -31.31 39.83 -35.73
N SER A 2 -32.26 39.70 -34.79
CA SER A 2 -32.51 40.74 -33.78
C SER A 2 -31.42 40.76 -32.70
N LEU A 3 -31.25 41.89 -32.03
CA LEU A 3 -30.29 42.08 -30.94
C LEU A 3 -30.52 41.07 -29.78
N ILE A 4 -31.79 40.77 -29.50
CA ILE A 4 -32.23 39.79 -28.48
C ILE A 4 -31.77 38.37 -28.86
N GLY A 5 -31.85 38.00 -30.14
CA GLY A 5 -31.40 36.69 -30.62
C GLY A 5 -29.89 36.48 -30.49
N ARG A 6 -29.08 37.54 -30.65
CA ARG A 6 -27.62 37.48 -30.44
C ARG A 6 -27.26 37.34 -28.96
N LEU A 7 -27.85 38.18 -28.10
CA LEU A 7 -27.60 38.12 -26.65
C LEU A 7 -27.98 36.75 -26.05
N SER A 8 -29.08 36.14 -26.52
CA SER A 8 -29.48 34.79 -26.08
C SER A 8 -28.50 33.70 -26.53
N PHE A 9 -27.94 33.82 -27.73
CA PHE A 9 -26.94 32.87 -28.23
C PHE A 9 -25.63 32.98 -27.44
N ASP A 10 -25.16 34.21 -27.21
CA ASP A 10 -23.92 34.46 -26.47
C ASP A 10 -24.01 33.96 -25.02
N TYR A 11 -25.16 34.13 -24.36
CA TYR A 11 -25.40 33.60 -23.02
C TYR A 11 -25.34 32.07 -22.98
N VAL A 12 -26.03 31.39 -23.90
CA VAL A 12 -26.01 29.93 -23.98
C VAL A 12 -24.61 29.41 -24.29
N ASN A 13 -23.88 30.07 -25.19
CA ASN A 13 -22.51 29.69 -25.52
C ASN A 13 -21.54 29.86 -24.33
N THR A 14 -21.71 30.94 -23.55
CA THR A 14 -20.91 31.17 -22.33
C THR A 14 -21.20 30.11 -21.28
N LEU A 15 -22.48 29.74 -21.10
CA LEU A 15 -22.88 28.70 -20.15
C LEU A 15 -22.29 27.34 -20.55
N ILE A 16 -22.41 26.96 -21.83
CA ILE A 16 -21.82 25.72 -22.36
C ILE A 16 -20.30 25.70 -22.18
N THR A 17 -19.63 26.83 -22.39
CA THR A 17 -18.17 26.92 -22.23
C THR A 17 -17.76 26.71 -20.77
N SER A 18 -18.48 27.32 -19.83
CA SER A 18 -18.25 27.11 -18.39
C SER A 18 -18.43 25.65 -17.98
N ASP A 19 -19.50 25.00 -18.44
CA ASP A 19 -19.74 23.59 -18.13
C ASP A 19 -18.65 22.68 -18.71
N ILE A 20 -18.14 23.00 -19.92
CA ILE A 20 -17.02 22.28 -20.53
C ILE A 20 -15.75 22.46 -19.69
N ASP A 21 -15.45 23.68 -19.26
CA ASP A 21 -14.27 23.98 -18.43
C ASP A 21 -14.35 23.25 -17.07
N ASP A 22 -15.52 23.22 -16.45
CA ASP A 22 -15.74 22.50 -15.19
C ASP A 22 -15.54 20.98 -15.36
N LEU A 23 -16.06 20.40 -16.46
CA LEU A 23 -15.87 18.99 -16.78
C LEU A 23 -14.41 18.66 -17.10
N GLU A 24 -13.70 19.55 -17.77
CA GLU A 24 -12.27 19.46 -18.05
C GLU A 24 -11.47 19.40 -16.73
N HIS A 25 -11.75 20.32 -15.81
CA HIS A 25 -11.12 20.34 -14.49
C HIS A 25 -11.42 19.08 -13.68
N GLN A 26 -12.67 18.60 -13.68
CA GLN A 26 -13.02 17.34 -13.03
C GLN A 26 -12.28 16.16 -13.65
N ARG A 27 -12.16 16.10 -14.98
CA ARG A 27 -11.43 15.02 -15.66
C ARG A 27 -9.96 14.98 -15.24
N VAL A 28 -9.30 16.14 -15.22
CA VAL A 28 -7.90 16.25 -14.78
C VAL A 28 -7.75 15.76 -13.35
N SER A 29 -8.61 16.24 -12.43
CA SER A 29 -8.57 15.82 -11.02
C SER A 29 -8.78 14.30 -10.84
N ILE A 30 -9.68 13.70 -11.62
CA ILE A 30 -9.92 12.25 -11.58
C ILE A 30 -8.70 11.47 -12.07
N GLU A 31 -8.03 11.92 -13.14
CA GLU A 31 -6.87 11.21 -13.68
C GLU A 31 -5.66 11.31 -12.75
N GLU A 32 -5.43 12.46 -12.11
CA GLU A 32 -4.40 12.62 -11.06
C GLU A 32 -4.64 11.67 -9.88
N ARG A 33 -5.90 11.53 -9.45
CA ARG A 33 -6.27 10.60 -8.39
C ARG A 33 -6.04 9.14 -8.82
N ARG A 34 -6.37 8.79 -10.07
CA ARG A 34 -6.14 7.44 -10.62
C ARG A 34 -4.66 7.11 -10.68
N GLU A 35 -3.82 8.03 -11.12
CA GLU A 35 -2.37 7.82 -11.16
C GLU A 35 -1.81 7.60 -9.75
N SER A 36 -2.26 8.39 -8.78
CA SER A 36 -1.87 8.24 -7.38
C SER A 36 -2.26 6.87 -6.81
N LEU A 37 -3.47 6.38 -7.14
CA LEU A 37 -3.92 5.04 -6.75
C LEU A 37 -3.08 3.93 -7.40
N ARG A 38 -2.82 4.01 -8.71
CA ARG A 38 -1.96 3.03 -9.41
C ARG A 38 -0.55 2.96 -8.79
N LYS A 39 -0.01 4.10 -8.36
CA LYS A 39 1.29 4.16 -7.69
C LYS A 39 1.25 3.47 -6.33
N LEU A 40 0.19 3.68 -5.55
CA LEU A 40 -0.01 3.04 -4.25
C LEU A 40 -0.17 1.52 -4.41
N GLU A 41 -0.99 1.06 -5.35
CA GLU A 41 -1.18 -0.36 -5.65
C GLU A 41 0.15 -1.04 -6.04
N LYS A 42 0.96 -0.38 -6.87
CA LYS A 42 2.28 -0.88 -7.22
C LYS A 42 3.23 -0.97 -6.03
N GLN A 43 3.17 -0.01 -5.11
CA GLN A 43 3.97 -0.03 -3.89
C GLN A 43 3.54 -1.16 -2.96
N ASP A 44 2.23 -1.36 -2.79
CA ASP A 44 1.68 -2.43 -1.97
C ASP A 44 2.05 -3.81 -2.54
N LEU A 45 1.87 -4.02 -3.85
CA LEU A 45 2.30 -5.24 -4.52
C LEU A 45 3.79 -5.51 -4.32
N ARG A 46 4.64 -4.47 -4.43
CA ARG A 46 6.07 -4.61 -4.19
C ARG A 46 6.38 -4.99 -2.74
N ALA A 47 5.66 -4.46 -1.76
CA ALA A 47 5.79 -4.82 -0.37
C ALA A 47 5.38 -6.29 -0.13
N GLN A 48 4.25 -6.72 -0.68
CA GLN A 48 3.77 -8.10 -0.61
C GLN A 48 4.75 -9.09 -1.26
N MET A 49 5.30 -8.76 -2.44
CA MET A 49 6.31 -9.59 -3.11
C MET A 49 7.59 -9.71 -2.26
N LYS A 50 8.02 -8.62 -1.62
CA LYS A 50 9.19 -8.63 -0.73
C LYS A 50 8.96 -9.52 0.49
N LEU A 51 7.79 -9.44 1.11
CA LEU A 51 7.41 -10.31 2.23
C LEU A 51 7.35 -11.78 1.81
N SER A 52 6.76 -12.06 0.65
CA SER A 52 6.67 -13.41 0.09
C SER A 52 8.06 -14.01 -0.18
N MET A 53 8.96 -13.20 -0.74
CA MET A 53 10.36 -13.59 -0.94
C MET A 53 11.03 -13.94 0.37
N TYR A 54 10.89 -13.13 1.42
CA TYR A 54 11.47 -13.46 2.73
C TYR A 54 10.88 -14.73 3.33
N ALA A 55 9.55 -14.88 3.31
CA ALA A 55 8.87 -16.07 3.81
C ALA A 55 9.29 -17.35 3.06
N SER A 56 9.61 -17.27 1.75
CA SER A 56 10.09 -18.42 0.98
C SER A 56 11.48 -18.92 1.42
N VAL A 57 12.30 -18.06 2.02
CA VAL A 57 13.66 -18.40 2.46
C VAL A 57 13.68 -18.78 3.93
N THR A 58 12.91 -18.07 4.76
CA THR A 58 12.99 -18.21 6.22
C THR A 58 11.85 -19.02 6.82
N ASN A 59 10.76 -19.23 6.06
CA ASN A 59 9.49 -19.74 6.57
C ASN A 59 8.91 -18.95 7.76
N VAL A 60 9.37 -17.70 7.96
CA VAL A 60 8.92 -16.82 9.03
C VAL A 60 7.68 -16.05 8.57
N ILE A 61 6.65 -16.04 9.40
CA ILE A 61 5.47 -15.19 9.28
C ILE A 61 5.45 -14.25 10.49
N PRO A 62 5.80 -12.96 10.31
CA PRO A 62 5.75 -12.00 11.41
C PRO A 62 4.30 -11.71 11.80
N LYS A 63 4.06 -11.45 13.08
CA LYS A 63 2.82 -10.81 13.53
C LYS A 63 2.89 -9.34 13.10
N LEU A 64 1.77 -8.74 12.71
CA LEU A 64 1.68 -7.35 12.20
C LEU A 64 0.60 -6.54 12.95
N ASP A 65 0.53 -6.72 14.27
CA ASP A 65 -0.33 -5.95 15.18
C ASP A 65 0.16 -4.51 15.39
N GLU A 66 -0.78 -3.57 15.53
CA GLU A 66 -0.51 -2.13 15.61
C GLU A 66 0.26 -1.72 16.89
N GLN A 67 0.18 -2.52 17.95
CA GLN A 67 0.87 -2.30 19.22
C GLN A 67 2.02 -3.31 19.41
N GLN A 68 3.05 -3.24 18.57
CA GLN A 68 4.24 -4.07 18.71
C GLN A 68 5.25 -3.49 19.70
N SER A 69 5.13 -3.90 20.97
CA SER A 69 6.21 -3.75 21.95
C SER A 69 7.32 -4.79 21.75
N ALA A 70 7.06 -5.87 21.02
CA ALA A 70 7.98 -6.97 20.78
C ALA A 70 7.95 -7.44 19.32
N ILE A 71 9.10 -7.91 18.82
CA ILE A 71 9.22 -8.54 17.51
C ILE A 71 8.74 -9.99 17.68
N SER A 72 7.58 -10.31 17.13
CA SER A 72 6.95 -11.63 17.31
C SER A 72 6.41 -12.21 16.01
N GLY A 73 6.15 -13.50 16.02
CA GLY A 73 5.64 -14.23 14.87
C GLY A 73 5.79 -15.73 15.03
N HIS A 74 5.72 -16.44 13.91
CA HIS A 74 5.87 -17.88 13.88
C HIS A 74 6.72 -18.35 12.69
N ILE A 75 7.41 -19.47 12.88
CA ILE A 75 8.18 -20.18 11.86
C ILE A 75 7.38 -21.42 11.47
N VAL A 76 7.13 -21.61 10.17
CA VAL A 76 6.31 -22.71 9.64
C VAL A 76 7.20 -23.78 9.01
N GLU A 77 7.31 -24.93 9.65
CA GLU A 77 7.99 -26.08 9.03
C GLU A 77 6.97 -27.00 8.36
N ARG A 78 6.82 -26.86 7.04
CA ARG A 78 5.77 -27.53 6.26
C ARG A 78 5.88 -29.05 6.29
N GLU A 79 7.08 -29.59 6.16
CA GLU A 79 7.33 -31.04 6.11
C GLU A 79 6.99 -31.72 7.44
N LYS A 80 7.40 -31.09 8.54
CA LYS A 80 7.13 -31.60 9.89
C LYS A 80 5.74 -31.19 10.41
N LYS A 81 5.02 -30.32 9.69
CA LYS A 81 3.75 -29.68 10.10
C LYS A 81 3.84 -29.00 11.48
N VAL A 82 4.99 -28.40 11.77
CA VAL A 82 5.26 -27.71 13.04
C VAL A 82 5.17 -26.21 12.85
N VAL A 83 4.58 -25.53 13.84
CA VAL A 83 4.59 -24.07 13.94
C VAL A 83 5.28 -23.69 15.23
N GLN A 84 6.40 -22.98 15.13
CA GLN A 84 7.17 -22.50 16.28
C GLN A 84 6.96 -21.00 16.45
N ASN A 85 6.45 -20.57 17.59
CA ASN A 85 6.29 -19.14 17.90
C ASN A 85 7.59 -18.54 18.43
N PHE A 86 7.84 -17.27 18.12
CA PHE A 86 8.94 -16.49 18.69
C PHE A 86 8.45 -15.11 19.16
N GLU A 87 9.15 -14.56 20.15
CA GLU A 87 8.94 -13.22 20.66
C GLU A 87 10.28 -12.67 21.17
N PHE A 88 10.64 -11.46 20.72
CA PHE A 88 11.85 -10.78 21.10
C PHE A 88 11.53 -9.37 21.59
N ASP A 89 12.01 -9.05 22.78
CA ASP A 89 11.89 -7.72 23.39
C ASP A 89 13.08 -6.84 22.91
N PRO A 90 12.83 -5.78 22.10
CA PRO A 90 13.88 -4.91 21.57
C PRO A 90 14.63 -4.14 22.66
N LEU A 91 14.06 -4.01 23.86
CA LEU A 91 14.73 -3.34 25.00
C LEU A 91 15.70 -4.27 25.72
N LYS A 92 15.51 -5.59 25.61
CA LYS A 92 16.35 -6.60 26.27
C LYS A 92 17.42 -7.17 25.36
N MET A 93 17.28 -7.04 24.04
CA MET A 93 18.12 -7.74 23.08
C MET A 93 18.56 -6.80 21.96
N SER A 94 19.85 -6.83 21.64
CA SER A 94 20.37 -6.06 20.52
C SER A 94 19.79 -6.58 19.19
N PRO A 95 19.73 -5.74 18.13
CA PRO A 95 19.38 -6.20 16.79
C PRO A 95 20.28 -7.34 16.30
N TYR A 96 21.57 -7.31 16.65
CA TYR A 96 22.52 -8.36 16.30
C TYR A 96 22.15 -9.70 16.96
N ASP A 97 21.92 -9.70 18.27
CA ASP A 97 21.57 -10.91 19.02
C ASP A 97 20.23 -11.49 18.57
N THR A 98 19.27 -10.61 18.27
CA THR A 98 17.95 -10.98 17.75
C THR A 98 18.09 -11.69 16.40
N CYS A 99 18.84 -11.10 15.47
CA CYS A 99 19.11 -11.70 14.16
C CYS A 99 19.83 -13.05 14.29
N ASN A 100 20.85 -13.14 15.14
CA ASN A 100 21.59 -14.38 15.34
C ASN A 100 20.71 -15.50 15.91
N ARG A 101 19.84 -15.17 16.88
CA ARG A 101 18.88 -16.13 17.43
C ARG A 101 17.83 -16.54 16.40
N MET A 102 17.32 -15.60 15.60
CA MET A 102 16.37 -15.89 14.52
C MET A 102 16.96 -16.89 13.52
N TRP A 103 18.17 -16.64 13.02
CA TRP A 103 18.83 -17.54 12.09
C TRP A 103 19.12 -18.92 12.68
N LYS A 104 19.43 -19.00 13.97
CA LYS A 104 19.56 -20.29 14.66
C LYS A 104 18.25 -21.07 14.69
N MET A 105 17.10 -20.40 14.86
CA MET A 105 15.80 -21.07 14.87
C MET A 105 15.36 -21.52 13.46
N ILE A 106 15.67 -20.75 12.43
CA ILE A 106 15.35 -21.10 11.03
C ILE A 106 16.11 -22.35 10.55
N ASN A 107 17.32 -22.58 11.07
CA ASN A 107 18.19 -23.69 10.68
C ASN A 107 17.98 -24.99 11.51
N LEU A 108 16.93 -25.06 12.34
CA LEU A 108 16.54 -26.26 13.12
C LEU A 108 15.48 -27.10 12.39
#